data_AF-A0A538PB35-F1
#
_entry.id   AF-A0A538PB35-F1
#
_cell.length_a   1.000
_cell.length_b   1.000
_cell.length_c   1.000
_cell.angle_alpha   90.00
_cell.angle_beta   90.00
_cell.angle_gamma   90.00
#
_symmetry.space_group_name_H-M   'P 1'
#
loop_
_entity.id
_entity.type
_entity.pdbx_description
1 polymer ?
#
loop_
_entity_poly.entity_id
_entity_poly.type
_entity_poly.pdbx_seq_one_letter_code
_entity_poly.pdbx_strand_id
1 'polypeptide(L)'
;MTTYYIACDLGAESGRVIEGTLNNGKLLLSEVHRFQNQPIKDKESLYWDIPQLFQETLLGLRKIAEREEPVASVSCDSWGVDYMLFEADGALITPTYHYRDPRSQAGMKEVLSKVPWE
;
A
#
# COMPACT_ATOMS: atom_id res chain seq x y z
N MET A 1 13.05 -0.13 28.32
CA MET A 1 12.23 -1.29 27.90
C MET A 1 12.32 -1.38 26.39
N THR A 2 12.52 -2.57 25.84
CA THR A 2 12.50 -2.78 24.39
C THR A 2 11.05 -2.72 23.92
N THR A 3 10.79 -2.03 22.80
CA THR A 3 9.46 -1.95 22.18
C THR A 3 9.59 -2.25 20.69
N TYR A 4 8.59 -2.94 20.13
CA TYR A 4 8.57 -3.41 18.75
C TYR A 4 7.40 -2.75 18.01
N TYR A 5 7.67 -2.25 16.82
CA TYR A 5 6.71 -1.56 15.96
C TYR A 5 6.76 -2.17 14.58
N ILE A 6 5.64 -2.20 13.86
CA ILE A 6 5.58 -2.69 12.49
C ILE A 6 5.18 -1.55 11.55
N ALA A 7 5.93 -1.38 10.47
CA ALA A 7 5.59 -0.50 9.36
C ALA A 7 5.37 -1.33 8.09
N CYS A 8 4.19 -1.17 7.49
CA CYS A 8 3.88 -1.67 6.15
C CYS A 8 3.98 -0.49 5.16
N ASP A 9 5.03 -0.47 4.37
CA ASP A 9 5.33 0.58 3.38
C ASP A 9 4.95 0.05 2.00
N LEU A 10 3.86 0.56 1.43
CA LEU A 10 3.31 0.12 0.15
C LEU A 10 3.64 1.15 -0.93
N GLY A 11 4.73 0.93 -1.65
CA GLY A 11 5.11 1.74 -2.81
C GLY A 11 4.42 1.29 -4.10
N ALA A 12 4.42 2.17 -5.11
CA ALA A 12 3.79 1.91 -6.40
C ALA A 12 4.40 0.74 -7.20
N GLU A 13 5.62 0.29 -6.85
CA GLU A 13 6.32 -0.80 -7.55
C GLU A 13 6.73 -1.95 -6.60
N SER A 14 6.77 -1.69 -5.28
CA SER A 14 7.15 -2.68 -4.27
C SER A 14 6.51 -2.38 -2.93
N GLY A 15 6.20 -3.41 -2.15
CA GLY A 15 5.81 -3.28 -0.76
C GLY A 15 6.84 -3.90 0.19
N ARG A 16 6.86 -3.41 1.43
CA ARG A 16 7.73 -3.88 2.51
C ARG A 16 6.99 -3.98 3.83
N VAL A 17 7.34 -4.98 4.62
CA VAL A 17 6.99 -5.07 6.04
C VAL A 17 8.29 -4.98 6.84
N ILE A 18 8.38 -3.97 7.69
CA ILE A 18 9.57 -3.63 8.47
C ILE A 18 9.22 -3.70 9.95
N GLU A 19 10.05 -4.39 10.73
CA GLU A 19 10.01 -4.31 12.19
C GLU A 19 10.99 -3.23 12.66
N GLY A 20 10.50 -2.31 13.48
CA GLY A 20 11.29 -1.31 14.19
C GLY A 20 11.39 -1.65 15.66
N THR A 21 12.61 -1.83 16.15
CA THR A 21 12.89 -2.12 17.56
C THR A 21 13.52 -0.90 18.21
N LEU A 22 12.85 -0.34 19.21
CA LEU A 22 13.37 0.76 20.02
C LEU A 22 13.85 0.20 21.36
N ASN A 23 15.16 0.24 21.58
CA ASN A 23 15.81 -0.21 22.82
C ASN A 23 16.82 0.84 23.29
N ASN A 24 16.61 1.38 24.50
CA ASN A 24 17.50 2.37 25.12
C ASN A 24 17.84 3.56 24.20
N GLY A 25 16.82 4.11 23.53
CA GLY A 25 16.96 5.25 22.61
C GLY A 25 17.61 4.93 21.26
N LYS A 26 17.90 3.65 20.98
CA LYS A 26 18.42 3.19 19.69
C LYS A 26 17.31 2.53 18.89
N LEU A 27 17.14 2.98 17.65
CA LEU A 27 16.25 2.35 16.66
C LEU A 27 17.05 1.33 15.84
N LEU A 28 16.53 0.12 15.77
CA LEU A 28 16.99 -0.94 14.87
C LEU A 28 15.86 -1.24 13.90
N LEU A 29 16.17 -1.40 12.61
CA LEU A 29 15.20 -1.72 11.57
C LEU A 29 15.54 -3.09 10.97
N SER A 30 14.54 -3.95 10.85
CA SER A 30 14.64 -5.24 10.18
C SER A 30 13.60 -5.29 9.07
N GLU A 31 14.05 -5.33 7.81
CA GLU A 31 13.16 -5.65 6.69
C GLU A 31 12.80 -7.13 6.75
N VAL A 32 11.55 -7.42 7.11
CA VAL A 32 11.08 -8.80 7.34
C VAL A 32 10.54 -9.43 6.06
N HIS A 33 9.93 -8.59 5.21
CA HIS A 33 9.36 -9.05 3.96
C HIS A 33 9.38 -7.93 2.92
N ARG A 34 9.70 -8.29 1.68
CA ARG A 34 9.65 -7.41 0.52
C ARG A 34 9.01 -8.18 -0.64
N PHE A 35 8.14 -7.50 -1.36
CA PHE A 35 7.40 -8.05 -2.48
C PHE A 35 7.22 -7.01 -3.58
N GLN A 36 6.97 -7.50 -4.80
CA GLN A 36 6.63 -6.62 -5.92
C GLN A 36 5.17 -6.19 -5.82
N ASN A 37 4.90 -4.92 -6.13
CA ASN A 37 3.56 -4.40 -6.32
C ASN A 37 3.34 -4.18 -7.82
N GLN A 38 3.06 -5.26 -8.54
CA GLN A 38 2.91 -5.22 -9.98
C GLN A 38 1.46 -4.93 -10.37
N PRO A 39 1.18 -3.84 -11.10
CA PRO A 39 -0.17 -3.56 -11.57
C PRO A 39 -0.65 -4.61 -12.57
N ILE A 40 -1.94 -4.90 -12.55
CA ILE A 40 -2.62 -5.73 -13.54
C ILE A 40 -2.90 -4.87 -14.77
N LYS A 41 -2.45 -5.31 -15.93
CA LYS A 41 -2.79 -4.69 -17.22
C LYS A 41 -3.91 -5.48 -17.90
N ASP A 42 -5.03 -4.83 -18.16
CA ASP A 42 -6.15 -5.37 -18.94
C ASP A 42 -6.46 -4.43 -20.10
N LYS A 43 -6.04 -4.85 -21.31
CA LYS A 43 -6.04 -4.00 -22.51
C LYS A 43 -5.28 -2.68 -22.25
N GLU A 44 -5.95 -1.54 -22.38
CA GLU A 44 -5.40 -0.21 -22.11
C GLU A 44 -5.55 0.22 -20.65
N SER A 45 -6.32 -0.52 -19.87
CA SER A 45 -6.56 -0.22 -18.46
C SER A 45 -5.48 -0.81 -17.56
N LEU A 46 -5.27 -0.16 -16.41
CA LEU A 46 -4.29 -0.53 -15.41
C LEU A 46 -4.95 -0.54 -14.02
N TYR A 47 -4.81 -1.64 -13.30
CA TYR A 47 -5.43 -1.87 -12.00
C TYR A 47 -4.40 -2.26 -10.94
N TRP A 48 -4.70 -1.97 -9.68
CA TRP A 48 -3.97 -2.54 -8.55
C TRP A 48 -4.43 -3.97 -8.28
N ASP A 49 -3.48 -4.88 -8.05
CA ASP A 49 -3.77 -6.21 -7.50
C ASP A 49 -3.92 -6.13 -5.98
N ILE A 50 -5.08 -5.63 -5.53
CA ILE A 50 -5.41 -5.50 -4.11
C ILE A 50 -5.34 -6.85 -3.37
N PRO A 51 -5.89 -7.97 -3.90
CA PRO A 51 -5.75 -9.26 -3.27
C PRO A 51 -4.28 -9.67 -3.03
N GLN A 52 -3.41 -9.51 -4.04
CA GLN A 52 -1.99 -9.85 -3.89
C GLN A 52 -1.30 -8.94 -2.85
N LEU A 53 -1.53 -7.62 -2.91
CA LEU A 53 -1.00 -6.66 -1.94
C LEU A 53 -1.37 -7.02 -0.50
N PHE A 54 -2.64 -7.39 -0.27
CA PHE A 54 -3.12 -7.79 1.04
C PHE A 54 -2.47 -9.11 1.49
N GLN A 55 -2.38 -10.11 0.61
CA GLN A 55 -1.74 -11.39 0.95
C GLN A 55 -0.25 -11.21 1.29
N GLU A 56 0.49 -10.45 0.50
CA GLU A 56 1.91 -10.20 0.76
C GLU A 56 2.14 -9.44 2.08
N THR A 57 1.28 -8.47 2.38
CA THR A 57 1.31 -7.76 3.67
C THR A 57 1.06 -8.73 4.83
N LEU A 58 0.05 -9.60 4.72
CA LEU A 58 -0.23 -10.62 5.73
C LEU A 58 0.92 -11.62 5.89
N LEU A 59 1.61 -12.00 4.81
CA LEU A 59 2.79 -12.86 4.89
C LEU A 59 3.91 -12.22 5.69
N GLY A 60 4.17 -10.93 5.49
CA GLY A 60 5.15 -10.20 6.30
C GLY A 60 4.75 -10.11 7.78
N LEU A 61 3.48 -9.84 8.07
CA LEU A 61 2.97 -9.79 9.44
C LEU A 61 3.04 -11.15 10.14
N ARG A 62 2.75 -12.26 9.44
CA ARG A 62 2.88 -13.62 9.98
C ARG A 62 4.32 -13.94 10.38
N LYS A 63 5.30 -13.58 9.54
CA LYS A 63 6.73 -13.75 9.85
C LYS A 63 7.18 -12.98 11.10
N ILE A 64 6.56 -11.83 11.39
CA ILE A 64 6.80 -11.10 12.64
C ILE A 64 6.12 -11.81 13.81
N ALA A 65 4.87 -12.24 13.64
CA ALA A 65 4.11 -12.94 14.69
C ALA A 65 4.81 -14.23 15.16
N GLU A 66 5.49 -14.95 14.26
CA GLU A 66 6.32 -16.13 14.59
C GLU A 66 7.46 -15.85 15.59
N ARG A 67 7.83 -14.58 15.80
CA ARG A 67 8.87 -14.18 16.76
C ARG A 67 8.35 -14.05 18.19
N GLU A 68 7.03 -14.05 18.39
CA GLU A 68 6.35 -13.95 19.69
C GLU A 68 6.72 -12.70 20.54
N GLU A 69 7.25 -11.67 19.90
CA GLU A 69 7.59 -10.40 20.56
C GLU A 69 6.32 -9.53 20.76
N PRO A 70 6.23 -8.76 21.86
CA PRO A 70 5.07 -7.93 22.15
C PRO A 70 5.07 -6.66 21.28
N VAL A 71 4.50 -6.77 20.09
CA VAL A 71 4.32 -5.64 19.16
C VAL A 71 3.43 -4.57 19.79
N ALA A 72 3.97 -3.37 19.91
CA ALA A 72 3.30 -2.22 20.51
C ALA A 72 2.31 -1.55 19.55
N SER A 73 2.62 -1.49 18.26
CA SER A 73 1.70 -0.99 17.23
C SER A 73 2.08 -1.44 15.82
N VAL A 74 1.11 -1.30 14.90
CA VAL A 74 1.28 -1.49 13.46
C VAL A 74 0.78 -0.24 12.75
N SER A 75 1.51 0.22 11.73
CA SER A 75 1.09 1.30 10.84
C SER A 75 1.30 0.91 9.38
N CYS A 76 0.45 1.42 8.51
CA CYS A 76 0.60 1.26 7.06
C CYS A 76 0.65 2.63 6.40
N ASP A 77 1.52 2.78 5.41
CA ASP A 77 1.53 3.91 4.48
C ASP A 77 1.51 3.39 3.04
N SER A 78 1.01 4.21 2.12
CA SER A 78 0.97 3.88 0.70
C SER A 78 1.28 5.08 -0.19
N TRP A 79 1.40 4.82 -1.49
CA TRP A 79 1.30 5.89 -2.49
C TRP A 79 -0.05 6.64 -2.35
N GLY A 80 -0.08 7.90 -2.79
CA GLY A 80 -1.28 8.74 -2.74
C GLY A 80 -2.16 8.65 -3.99
N VAL A 81 -3.16 9.54 -4.06
CA VAL A 81 -4.10 9.74 -5.19
C VAL A 81 -5.13 8.63 -5.39
N ASP A 82 -4.70 7.37 -5.38
CA ASP A 82 -5.60 6.25 -5.67
C ASP A 82 -6.56 5.96 -4.52
N TYR A 83 -7.65 5.30 -4.86
CA TYR A 83 -8.76 5.04 -3.96
C TYR A 83 -9.42 3.70 -4.30
N MET A 84 -10.01 3.10 -3.28
CA MET A 84 -10.86 1.91 -3.38
C MET A 84 -12.30 2.31 -3.11
N LEU A 85 -13.24 1.73 -3.85
CA LEU A 85 -14.67 1.94 -3.63
C LEU A 85 -15.24 0.71 -2.94
N PHE A 86 -16.14 0.93 -1.98
CA PHE A 86 -16.77 -0.14 -1.22
C PHE A 86 -18.28 0.00 -1.29
N GLU A 87 -18.96 -1.15 -1.33
CA GLU A 87 -20.39 -1.24 -1.10
C GLU A 87 -20.72 -0.95 0.38
N ALA A 88 -22.00 -0.73 0.68
CA ALA A 88 -22.46 -0.45 2.04
C ALA A 88 -22.20 -1.59 3.04
N ASP A 89 -22.05 -2.82 2.55
CA ASP A 89 -21.71 -4.00 3.34
C ASP A 89 -20.19 -4.21 3.53
N GLY A 90 -19.37 -3.32 2.94
CA GLY A 90 -17.91 -3.40 2.99
C GLY A 90 -17.29 -4.26 1.89
N ALA A 91 -18.06 -4.78 0.93
CA ALA A 91 -17.51 -5.47 -0.22
C ALA A 91 -16.74 -4.50 -1.14
N LEU A 92 -15.56 -4.91 -1.62
CA LEU A 92 -14.76 -4.11 -2.55
C LEU A 92 -15.43 -4.09 -3.94
N ILE A 93 -15.68 -2.89 -4.46
CA ILE A 93 -16.09 -2.69 -5.85
C ILE A 93 -14.83 -2.73 -6.72
N THR A 94 -14.83 -3.65 -7.69
CA THR A 94 -13.71 -3.87 -8.60
C THR A 94 -14.00 -3.30 -9.99
N PRO A 95 -12.96 -2.91 -10.77
CA PRO A 95 -11.54 -2.92 -10.43
C PRO A 95 -11.11 -1.70 -9.58
N THR A 96 -9.98 -1.84 -8.89
CA THR A 96 -9.28 -0.69 -8.28
C THR A 96 -8.29 -0.13 -9.29
N TYR A 97 -8.58 1.05 -9.84
CA TYR A 97 -7.77 1.65 -10.89
C TYR A 97 -6.42 2.15 -10.35
N HIS A 98 -5.39 1.99 -11.17
CA HIS A 98 -4.07 2.56 -10.95
C HIS A 98 -4.04 4.03 -11.40
N TYR A 99 -3.34 4.93 -10.70
CA TYR A 99 -3.30 6.37 -11.06
C TYR A 99 -2.80 6.64 -12.49
N ARG A 100 -1.92 5.78 -13.01
CA ARG A 100 -1.43 5.80 -14.40
C ARG A 100 -2.43 5.27 -15.46
N ASP A 101 -3.62 4.83 -15.06
CA ASP A 101 -4.66 4.41 -16.00
C ASP A 101 -5.11 5.61 -16.88
N PRO A 102 -5.30 5.40 -18.21
CA PRO A 102 -5.63 6.48 -19.12
C PRO A 102 -7.03 7.08 -18.92
N ARG A 103 -7.91 6.51 -18.08
CA ARG A 103 -9.28 7.00 -17.85
C ARG A 103 -9.36 8.46 -17.41
N SER A 104 -8.34 8.97 -16.74
CA SER A 104 -8.31 10.34 -16.21
C SER A 104 -7.93 11.38 -17.26
N GLN A 105 -7.40 10.97 -18.43
CA GLN A 105 -6.90 11.88 -19.46
C GLN A 105 -7.98 12.81 -20.01
N ALA A 106 -9.19 12.28 -20.25
CA ALA A 106 -10.30 13.08 -20.74
C ALA A 106 -10.74 14.14 -19.72
N GLY A 107 -10.84 13.75 -18.44
CA GLY A 107 -11.18 14.67 -17.35
C GLY A 107 -10.13 15.76 -17.16
N MET A 108 -8.85 15.41 -17.23
CA MET A 108 -7.75 16.38 -17.18
C MET A 108 -7.87 17.41 -18.31
N LYS A 109 -8.10 16.95 -19.55
CA LYS A 109 -8.28 17.85 -20.71
C LYS A 109 -9.48 18.78 -20.53
N GLU A 110 -10.59 18.27 -20.00
CA GLU A 110 -11.78 19.09 -19.75
C GLU A 110 -11.52 20.17 -18.70
N VAL A 111 -10.89 19.81 -17.57
CA VAL A 111 -10.59 20.77 -16.50
C VAL A 111 -9.66 21.87 -17.01
N LEU A 112 -8.60 21.50 -17.73
CA LEU A 112 -7.63 22.44 -18.29
C LEU A 112 -8.23 23.36 -19.37
N SER A 113 -9.35 22.98 -19.99
CA SER A 113 -10.08 23.87 -20.92
C SER A 113 -10.86 24.98 -20.21
N LYS A 114 -11.15 24.81 -18.91
CA LYS A 114 -11.96 25.72 -18.08
C LYS A 114 -11.11 26.54 -17.12
N VAL A 115 -10.02 25.95 -16.63
CA VAL A 115 -9.11 26.56 -15.66
C VAL A 115 -7.68 26.36 -16.16
N PRO A 116 -6.92 27.43 -16.43
CA PRO A 116 -5.51 27.29 -16.79
C PRO A 116 -4.72 26.66 -15.64
N TRP A 117 -3.59 26.03 -15.97
CA TRP A 117 -2.73 25.35 -15.00
C TRP A 117 -1.94 26.32 -14.09
N GLU A 118 -2.14 27.63 -14.24
CA GLU A 118 -1.56 28.72 -13.45
C GLU A 118 -2.57 29.87 -13.30
#